data_AF-A0AAN9VB38-F1
#
_entry.id   AF-A0AAN9VB38-F1
#
_cell.length_a   1.000
_cell.length_b   1.000
_cell.length_c   1.000
_cell.angle_alpha   90.00
_cell.angle_beta   90.00
_cell.angle_gamma   90.00
#
_symmetry.space_group_name_H-M   'P 1'
#
loop_
_entity.id
_entity.type
_entity.pdbx_description
1 polymer ?
#
loop_
_entity_poly.entity_id
_entity_poly.type
_entity_poly.pdbx_seq_one_letter_code
_entity_poly.pdbx_strand_id
1 'polypeptide(L)'
;MDNRNLRREFKHTLAEIDDKIDDPRSRISRSVAQWLRTRLDTLMDIFTAMEMERNEYANTEKTISTIEEIIKSENNKIETLLEKTEQKLNLSAPLAEPQETTYTQAVKKGTHVIMKYPHRTKIILPTRDVKASMTVQSINNVKDAVETKRAFEEEMSKFEDKINIKQMRLLRNKGLAIEAATPQEAIKIKEIFQNSHTCKINIPNPKLPKVVIFNVPKDKLEEDVIQDIYDRNFSKVIDAEDYKESIKVLYRIGSKSEHYVLETKPQLWHEFMNRRKIYLFYKSTGVEEYCTPTRCRKCLRYGHTYSICREELQFCGYCAQTGHDVNHCPNKEQMPKCINCIRKRLKDNEIAHDANDKNCFAFHQAKLIEKSLTDYGEISNTV
;
A
#
# COMPACT_ATOMS: atom_id res chain seq x y z
N MET A 1 -10.64 -34.65 -34.83
CA MET A 1 -10.79 -36.02 -34.29
C MET A 1 -11.39 -35.90 -32.90
N ASP A 2 -12.45 -36.65 -32.59
CA ASP A 2 -13.00 -36.73 -31.24
C ASP A 2 -11.93 -37.31 -30.30
N ASN A 3 -11.55 -36.60 -29.23
CA ASN A 3 -10.52 -37.03 -28.27
C ASN A 3 -10.81 -38.44 -27.72
N ARG A 4 -12.09 -38.84 -27.67
CA ARG A 4 -12.49 -40.20 -27.26
C ARG A 4 -12.06 -41.28 -28.24
N ASN A 5 -12.00 -40.98 -29.53
CA ASN A 5 -11.54 -41.92 -30.56
C ASN A 5 -10.03 -42.12 -30.49
N LEU A 6 -9.26 -41.04 -30.30
CA LEU A 6 -7.80 -41.13 -30.09
C LEU A 6 -7.48 -41.99 -28.86
N ARG A 7 -8.17 -41.74 -27.73
CA ARG A 7 -7.96 -42.50 -26.49
C ARG A 7 -8.26 -43.99 -26.63
N ARG A 8 -9.22 -44.35 -27.49
CA ARG A 8 -9.55 -45.74 -27.82
C ARG A 8 -8.48 -46.36 -28.71
N GLU A 9 -8.00 -45.64 -29.71
CA GLU A 9 -6.89 -46.09 -30.58
C GLU A 9 -5.63 -46.34 -29.76
N PHE A 10 -5.23 -45.42 -28.87
CA PHE A 10 -4.07 -45.62 -27.99
C PHE A 10 -4.21 -46.85 -27.08
N LYS A 11 -5.40 -47.09 -26.52
CA LYS A 11 -5.66 -48.30 -25.70
C LYS A 11 -5.59 -49.58 -26.53
N HIS A 12 -6.08 -49.55 -27.77
CA HIS A 12 -5.99 -50.68 -28.69
C HIS A 12 -4.53 -50.98 -29.06
N THR A 13 -3.74 -49.95 -29.37
CA THR A 13 -2.32 -50.10 -29.66
C THR A 13 -1.51 -50.58 -28.46
N LEU A 14 -1.85 -50.14 -27.24
CA LEU A 14 -1.25 -50.67 -26.01
C LEU A 14 -1.55 -52.18 -25.85
N ALA A 15 -2.80 -52.60 -26.07
CA ALA A 15 -3.17 -54.01 -26.01
C ALA A 15 -2.40 -54.86 -27.06
N GLU A 16 -2.25 -54.37 -28.29
CA GLU A 16 -1.46 -55.05 -29.32
C GLU A 16 0.04 -55.16 -28.97
N ILE A 17 0.59 -54.17 -28.27
CA ILE A 17 1.98 -54.20 -27.81
C ILE A 17 2.13 -55.20 -26.66
N ASP A 18 1.15 -55.26 -25.75
CA ASP A 18 1.14 -56.19 -24.63
C ASP A 18 1.09 -57.64 -25.09
N ASP A 19 0.24 -57.96 -26.07
CA ASP A 19 0.18 -59.29 -26.68
C ASP A 19 1.51 -59.71 -27.33
N LYS A 20 2.30 -58.74 -27.83
CA LYS A 20 3.62 -58.99 -28.44
C LYS A 20 4.77 -59.09 -27.43
N ILE A 21 4.60 -58.58 -26.21
CA ILE A 21 5.59 -58.71 -25.12
C ILE A 21 5.60 -60.15 -24.58
N ASP A 22 4.43 -60.80 -24.58
CA ASP A 22 4.23 -62.13 -24.01
C ASP A 22 4.30 -63.26 -25.06
N ASP A 23 4.37 -62.95 -26.36
CA ASP A 23 4.51 -63.93 -27.45
C ASP A 23 5.99 -64.32 -27.71
N PRO A 24 6.43 -65.55 -27.40
CA PRO A 24 7.78 -66.03 -27.67
C PRO A 24 8.12 -66.20 -29.17
N ARG A 25 7.14 -66.06 -30.08
CA ARG A 25 7.34 -66.10 -31.55
C ARG A 25 7.38 -64.71 -32.19
N SER A 26 7.29 -63.65 -31.39
CA SER A 26 7.34 -62.25 -31.85
C SER A 26 8.66 -61.92 -32.55
N ARG A 27 8.59 -61.16 -33.65
CA ARG A 27 9.76 -60.64 -34.38
C ARG A 27 10.41 -59.43 -33.69
N ILE A 28 9.76 -58.87 -32.67
CA ILE A 28 10.21 -57.68 -31.95
C ILE A 28 10.79 -58.13 -30.61
N SER A 29 11.99 -57.65 -30.25
CA SER A 29 12.58 -58.01 -28.96
C SER A 29 11.73 -57.46 -27.80
N ARG A 30 11.67 -58.23 -26.70
CA ARG A 30 10.93 -57.84 -25.49
C ARG A 30 11.34 -56.46 -24.97
N SER A 31 12.62 -56.10 -25.08
CA SER A 31 13.16 -54.79 -24.70
C SER A 31 12.58 -53.65 -25.54
N VAL A 32 12.43 -53.83 -26.84
CA VAL A 32 11.86 -52.83 -27.75
C VAL A 32 10.36 -52.68 -27.50
N ALA A 33 9.65 -53.79 -27.31
CA ALA A 33 8.22 -53.76 -27.00
C ALA A 33 7.93 -53.10 -25.64
N GLN A 34 8.75 -53.37 -24.60
CA GLN A 34 8.66 -52.69 -23.30
C GLN A 34 8.93 -51.18 -23.42
N TRP A 35 9.93 -50.78 -24.21
CA TRP A 35 10.23 -49.37 -24.44
C TRP A 35 9.08 -48.63 -25.15
N LEU A 36 8.48 -49.26 -26.17
CA LEU A 36 7.31 -48.72 -26.88
C LEU A 36 6.10 -48.56 -25.94
N ARG A 37 5.87 -49.54 -25.07
CA ARG A 37 4.80 -49.50 -24.05
C ARG A 37 4.96 -48.30 -23.12
N THR A 38 6.13 -48.16 -22.48
CA THR A 38 6.41 -47.04 -21.56
C THR A 38 6.26 -45.69 -22.25
N ARG A 39 6.67 -45.59 -23.53
CA ARG A 39 6.54 -44.35 -24.29
C ARG A 39 5.09 -44.03 -24.64
N LEU A 40 4.27 -45.02 -25.00
CA LEU A 40 2.83 -44.84 -25.21
C LEU A 40 2.10 -44.44 -23.92
N ASP A 41 2.43 -45.07 -22.78
CA ASP A 41 1.85 -44.72 -21.48
C ASP A 41 2.16 -43.26 -21.12
N THR A 42 3.40 -42.81 -21.31
CA THR A 42 3.79 -41.41 -21.07
C THR A 42 3.00 -40.44 -21.97
N LEU A 43 2.78 -40.79 -23.24
CA LEU A 43 1.97 -39.96 -24.16
C LEU A 43 0.51 -39.91 -23.75
N MET A 44 -0.03 -41.01 -23.23
CA MET A 44 -1.39 -41.05 -22.68
C MET A 44 -1.53 -40.16 -21.47
N ASP A 45 -0.58 -40.21 -20.53
CA ASP A 45 -0.58 -39.34 -19.35
C ASP A 45 -0.55 -37.86 -19.74
N ILE A 46 0.33 -37.46 -20.66
CA ILE A 46 0.38 -36.09 -21.20
C ILE A 46 -0.96 -35.69 -21.83
N PHE A 47 -1.54 -36.57 -22.65
CA PHE A 47 -2.84 -36.31 -23.26
C PHE A 47 -3.96 -36.14 -22.23
N THR A 48 -3.94 -36.93 -21.14
CA THR A 48 -4.91 -36.78 -20.05
C THR A 48 -4.75 -35.46 -19.30
N ALA A 49 -3.51 -35.02 -19.05
CA ALA A 49 -3.23 -33.74 -18.39
C ALA A 49 -3.70 -32.56 -19.24
N MET A 50 -3.43 -32.56 -20.54
CA MET A 50 -3.92 -31.53 -21.47
C MET A 50 -5.46 -31.47 -21.53
N GLU A 51 -6.13 -32.62 -21.44
CA GLU A 51 -7.59 -32.68 -21.42
C GLU A 51 -8.18 -32.15 -20.10
N MET A 52 -7.51 -32.39 -18.97
CA MET A 52 -7.87 -31.82 -17.67
C MET A 52 -7.72 -30.30 -17.66
N GLU A 53 -6.59 -29.76 -18.12
CA GLU A 53 -6.38 -28.30 -18.25
C GLU A 53 -7.45 -27.67 -19.13
N ARG A 54 -7.74 -28.26 -20.29
CA ARG A 54 -8.78 -27.75 -21.20
C ARG A 54 -10.17 -27.69 -20.55
N ASN A 55 -10.51 -28.70 -19.75
CA ASN A 55 -11.78 -28.72 -19.01
C ASN A 55 -11.81 -27.66 -17.89
N GLU A 56 -10.67 -27.41 -17.25
CA GLU A 56 -10.53 -26.35 -16.26
C GLU A 56 -10.71 -24.97 -16.89
N TYR A 57 -10.08 -24.71 -18.05
CA TYR A 57 -10.30 -23.50 -18.85
C TYR A 57 -11.77 -23.33 -19.28
N ALA A 58 -12.44 -24.40 -19.73
CA ALA A 58 -13.85 -24.32 -20.08
C ALA A 58 -14.76 -24.01 -18.87
N ASN A 59 -14.37 -24.46 -17.68
CA ASN A 59 -15.09 -24.14 -16.44
C ASN A 59 -14.84 -22.69 -16.01
N THR A 60 -13.61 -22.19 -16.15
CA THR A 60 -13.30 -20.79 -15.84
C THR A 60 -14.06 -19.84 -16.77
N GLU A 61 -14.14 -20.12 -18.08
CA GLU A 61 -14.95 -19.34 -19.02
C GLU A 61 -16.44 -19.28 -18.62
N LYS A 62 -17.02 -20.42 -18.20
CA LYS A 62 -18.40 -20.45 -17.68
C LYS A 62 -18.56 -19.58 -16.45
N THR A 63 -17.62 -19.64 -15.50
CA THR A 63 -17.68 -18.80 -14.28
C THR A 63 -17.59 -17.31 -14.61
N ILE A 64 -16.72 -16.92 -15.55
CA ILE A 64 -16.59 -15.54 -16.03
C ILE A 64 -17.91 -15.06 -16.63
N SER A 65 -18.54 -15.88 -17.50
CA SER A 65 -19.84 -15.55 -18.10
C SER A 65 -20.93 -15.31 -17.05
N THR A 66 -21.01 -16.14 -16.00
CA THR A 66 -21.94 -15.88 -14.88
C THR A 66 -21.62 -14.60 -14.11
N ILE A 67 -20.35 -14.26 -13.91
CA ILE A 67 -19.95 -13.01 -13.23
C ILE A 67 -20.37 -11.79 -14.07
N GLU A 68 -20.19 -11.85 -15.39
CA GLU A 68 -20.63 -10.79 -16.32
C GLU A 68 -22.14 -10.56 -16.26
N GLU A 69 -22.93 -11.63 -16.19
CA GLU A 69 -24.39 -11.53 -16.01
C GLU A 69 -24.77 -10.87 -14.68
N ILE A 70 -24.08 -11.21 -13.59
CA ILE A 70 -24.29 -10.60 -12.27
C ILE A 70 -23.97 -9.11 -12.32
N ILE A 71 -22.80 -8.72 -12.88
CA ILE A 71 -22.40 -7.31 -13.02
C ILE A 71 -23.43 -6.53 -13.84
N LYS A 72 -23.91 -7.11 -14.95
CA LYS A 72 -24.95 -6.49 -15.78
C LYS A 72 -26.26 -6.29 -15.00
N SER A 73 -26.66 -7.28 -14.20
CA SER A 73 -27.86 -7.19 -13.37
C SER A 73 -27.75 -6.09 -12.29
N GLU A 74 -26.59 -5.94 -11.66
CA GLU A 74 -26.35 -4.92 -10.64
C GLU A 74 -26.25 -3.52 -11.25
N ASN A 75 -25.64 -3.38 -12.43
CA ASN A 75 -25.61 -2.10 -13.14
C ASN A 75 -27.02 -1.63 -13.52
N ASN A 76 -27.88 -2.52 -14.00
CA ASN A 76 -29.28 -2.19 -14.27
C ASN A 76 -30.02 -1.74 -12.99
N LYS A 77 -29.75 -2.38 -11.84
CA LYS A 77 -30.31 -1.94 -10.54
C LYS A 77 -29.82 -0.53 -10.17
N ILE A 78 -28.54 -0.24 -10.39
CA ILE A 78 -27.97 1.09 -10.14
C ILE A 78 -28.62 2.15 -11.05
N GLU A 79 -28.78 1.88 -12.34
CA GLU A 79 -29.43 2.80 -13.28
C GLU A 79 -30.89 3.08 -12.90
N THR A 80 -31.67 2.04 -12.58
CA THR A 80 -33.06 2.24 -12.13
C THR A 80 -33.16 3.01 -10.81
N LEU A 81 -32.16 2.88 -9.92
CA LEU A 81 -32.09 3.67 -8.70
C LEU A 81 -31.73 5.13 -9.02
N LEU A 82 -30.80 5.37 -9.94
CA LEU A 82 -30.41 6.70 -10.38
C LEU A 82 -31.60 7.45 -10.98
N GLU A 83 -32.34 6.84 -11.91
CA GLU A 83 -33.56 7.41 -12.50
C GLU A 83 -34.62 7.74 -11.45
N LYS A 84 -34.85 6.84 -10.49
CA LYS A 84 -35.77 7.10 -9.35
C LYS A 84 -35.31 8.27 -8.48
N THR A 85 -34.01 8.50 -8.33
CA THR A 85 -33.48 9.68 -7.63
C THR A 85 -33.64 10.96 -8.42
N GLU A 86 -33.42 10.93 -9.74
CA GLU A 86 -33.58 12.10 -10.61
C GLU A 86 -35.04 12.54 -10.70
N GLN A 87 -35.98 11.58 -10.80
CA GLN A 87 -37.41 11.88 -10.75
C GLN A 87 -37.82 12.54 -9.41
N LYS A 88 -37.24 12.10 -8.29
CA LYS A 88 -37.47 12.73 -6.97
C LYS A 88 -36.87 14.14 -6.84
N LEU A 89 -35.82 14.46 -7.60
CA LEU A 89 -35.21 15.79 -7.61
C LEU A 89 -35.99 16.78 -8.48
N ASN A 90 -36.66 16.31 -9.53
CA ASN A 90 -37.44 17.17 -10.44
C ASN A 90 -38.86 17.52 -9.94
N LEU A 91 -39.30 16.94 -8.81
CA LEU A 91 -40.59 17.24 -8.17
C LEU A 91 -40.53 18.40 -7.15
N SER A 92 -39.35 18.96 -6.85
CA SER A 92 -39.22 20.19 -6.06
C SER A 92 -39.08 21.41 -6.96
N ALA A 93 -40.18 22.14 -7.12
CA ALA A 93 -40.28 23.43 -7.85
C ALA A 93 -39.46 24.56 -7.16
N PRO A 94 -39.17 25.68 -7.87
CA PRO A 94 -38.00 26.52 -7.65
C PRO A 94 -38.08 27.48 -6.45
N LEU A 95 -36.89 27.90 -6.00
CA LEU A 95 -36.61 28.72 -4.82
C LEU A 95 -37.45 30.01 -4.74
N ALA A 96 -38.14 30.20 -3.61
CA ALA A 96 -38.61 31.50 -3.15
C ALA A 96 -37.54 32.17 -2.27
N GLU A 97 -37.36 33.48 -2.45
CA GLU A 97 -36.43 34.37 -1.73
C GLU A 97 -36.67 34.43 -0.21
N PRO A 98 -35.65 34.80 0.59
CA PRO A 98 -35.68 34.66 2.04
C PRO A 98 -36.48 35.78 2.71
N GLN A 99 -37.44 35.40 3.55
CA GLN A 99 -38.02 36.29 4.57
C GLN A 99 -37.53 35.87 5.96
N GLU A 100 -36.99 36.86 6.69
CA GLU A 100 -36.56 36.75 8.07
C GLU A 100 -37.73 36.46 9.01
N THR A 101 -37.60 35.52 9.96
CA THR A 101 -38.33 35.54 11.25
C THR A 101 -37.69 34.64 12.33
N THR A 102 -37.10 35.32 13.32
CA THR A 102 -37.13 35.12 14.80
C THR A 102 -37.27 33.73 15.48
N TYR A 103 -36.17 33.33 16.12
CA TYR A 103 -35.92 32.83 17.51
C TYR A 103 -36.89 31.95 18.35
N THR A 104 -38.00 31.34 17.88
CA THR A 104 -38.91 30.63 18.84
C THR A 104 -39.46 29.25 18.50
N GLN A 105 -38.84 28.44 17.63
CA GLN A 105 -39.35 27.07 17.36
C GLN A 105 -38.29 25.98 17.11
N ALA A 106 -37.20 25.94 17.88
CA ALA A 106 -36.19 24.88 17.78
C ALA A 106 -36.10 24.01 19.05
N VAL A 107 -37.20 23.34 19.43
CA VAL A 107 -37.15 22.17 20.32
C VAL A 107 -38.18 21.14 19.85
N LYS A 108 -37.74 19.89 19.69
CA LYS A 108 -38.51 18.66 19.37
C LYS A 108 -38.64 18.30 17.89
N LYS A 109 -37.65 17.59 17.37
CA LYS A 109 -37.74 16.16 16.99
C LYS A 109 -36.45 15.77 16.25
N GLY A 110 -35.73 14.80 16.81
CA GLY A 110 -34.56 14.22 16.18
C GLY A 110 -34.95 13.44 14.93
N THR A 111 -34.30 13.77 13.82
CA THR A 111 -34.23 12.94 12.63
C THR A 111 -32.81 13.04 12.10
N HIS A 112 -32.13 11.89 12.04
CA HIS A 112 -30.83 11.73 11.39
C HIS A 112 -30.93 12.19 9.94
N VAL A 113 -30.28 13.32 9.61
CA VAL A 113 -30.08 13.74 8.22
C VAL A 113 -28.82 13.03 7.71
N ILE A 114 -29.01 12.04 6.85
CA ILE A 114 -27.95 11.54 5.96
C ILE A 114 -27.67 12.67 4.96
N MET A 115 -26.62 13.46 5.21
CA MET A 115 -26.19 14.49 4.27
C MET A 115 -25.42 13.86 3.11
N LYS A 116 -25.95 14.03 1.89
CA LYS A 116 -25.24 13.72 0.64
C LYS A 116 -24.04 14.66 0.47
N TYR A 117 -22.89 14.08 0.17
CA TYR A 117 -21.59 14.76 -0.01
C TYR A 117 -21.58 15.67 -1.25
N PRO A 118 -21.16 16.94 -1.14
CA PRO A 118 -20.81 17.73 -2.31
C PRO A 118 -19.30 17.64 -2.57
N HIS A 119 -18.98 17.12 -3.75
CA HIS A 119 -17.76 17.31 -4.56
C HIS A 119 -16.38 17.12 -3.91
N ARG A 120 -15.68 16.11 -4.44
CA ARG A 120 -14.22 15.93 -4.49
C ARG A 120 -13.46 17.27 -4.35
N THR A 121 -13.02 17.62 -3.16
CA THR A 121 -11.71 18.27 -3.06
C THR A 121 -10.74 17.22 -3.59
N LYS A 122 -10.19 17.44 -4.80
CA LYS A 122 -9.12 16.57 -5.31
C LYS A 122 -8.13 16.40 -4.17
N ILE A 123 -7.91 15.17 -3.71
CA ILE A 123 -6.80 14.86 -2.83
C ILE A 123 -5.57 15.19 -3.67
N ILE A 124 -5.03 16.39 -3.51
CA ILE A 124 -3.73 16.74 -4.08
C ILE A 124 -2.73 15.97 -3.22
N LEU A 125 -2.45 14.74 -3.66
CA LEU A 125 -1.26 14.04 -3.23
C LEU A 125 -0.07 14.91 -3.64
N PRO A 126 0.96 15.05 -2.80
CA PRO A 126 2.18 15.69 -3.26
C PRO A 126 2.63 14.95 -4.52
N THR A 127 2.66 15.64 -5.65
CA THR A 127 3.17 15.12 -6.94
C THR A 127 4.69 14.91 -6.94
N ARG A 128 5.30 14.97 -5.74
CA ARG A 128 6.75 14.87 -5.57
C ARG A 128 7.12 13.42 -5.57
N ASP A 129 7.79 13.00 -6.63
CA ASP A 129 8.50 11.74 -6.63
C ASP A 129 9.67 11.87 -5.64
N VAL A 130 9.54 11.16 -4.52
CA VAL A 130 10.49 11.20 -3.40
C VAL A 130 11.87 10.73 -3.87
N LYS A 131 11.90 9.78 -4.82
CA LYS A 131 13.14 9.26 -5.41
C LYS A 131 13.82 10.28 -6.33
N ALA A 132 13.10 11.31 -6.80
CA ALA A 132 13.65 12.41 -7.58
C ALA A 132 14.02 13.65 -6.73
N SER A 133 13.73 13.65 -5.42
CA SER A 133 14.04 14.77 -4.53
C SER A 133 15.35 14.55 -3.78
N MET A 134 16.17 15.60 -3.66
CA MET A 134 17.43 15.57 -2.95
C MET A 134 17.67 16.87 -2.17
N THR A 135 18.59 16.81 -1.22
CA THR A 135 19.07 17.98 -0.49
C THR A 135 20.56 18.14 -0.69
N VAL A 136 20.99 19.37 -0.95
CA VAL A 136 22.39 19.76 -1.10
C VAL A 136 22.78 20.61 0.09
N GLN A 137 23.89 20.27 0.72
CA GLN A 137 24.50 21.04 1.79
C GLN A 137 25.94 21.33 1.41
N SER A 138 26.40 22.56 1.60
CA SER A 138 27.81 22.85 1.36
C SER A 138 28.69 22.22 2.44
N ILE A 139 29.88 21.78 2.02
CA ILE A 139 30.90 21.22 2.91
C ILE A 139 31.63 22.36 3.65
N ASN A 140 31.81 23.50 3.01
CA ASN A 140 32.50 24.67 3.55
C ASN A 140 31.53 25.63 4.24
N ASN A 141 30.90 25.16 5.32
CA ASN A 141 30.03 25.89 6.26
C ASN A 141 29.67 27.34 5.85
N VAL A 142 28.85 27.48 4.80
CA VAL A 142 28.61 28.76 4.13
C VAL A 142 27.71 29.67 4.96
N LYS A 143 27.69 30.96 4.61
CA LYS A 143 26.91 31.93 5.35
C LYS A 143 25.43 31.72 5.08
N ASP A 144 25.06 31.53 3.81
CA ASP A 144 23.65 31.46 3.38
C ASP A 144 23.34 30.39 2.32
N ALA A 145 22.05 30.03 2.20
CA ALA A 145 21.55 29.06 1.22
C ALA A 145 21.78 29.51 -0.24
N VAL A 146 21.90 30.82 -0.48
CA VAL A 146 22.17 31.39 -1.81
C VAL A 146 23.59 31.05 -2.29
N GLU A 147 24.56 31.08 -1.38
CA GLU A 147 25.95 30.68 -1.70
C GLU A 147 26.03 29.19 -2.02
N THR A 148 25.30 28.36 -1.27
CA THR A 148 25.17 26.92 -1.56
C THR A 148 24.55 26.68 -2.95
N LYS A 149 23.55 27.49 -3.33
CA LYS A 149 22.95 27.42 -4.66
C LYS A 149 23.97 27.78 -5.75
N ARG A 150 24.71 28.87 -5.57
CA ARG A 150 25.72 29.30 -6.56
C ARG A 150 26.82 28.25 -6.72
N ALA A 151 27.33 27.71 -5.61
CA ALA A 151 28.33 26.65 -5.64
C ALA A 151 27.82 25.39 -6.37
N PHE A 152 26.56 25.02 -6.15
CA PHE A 152 25.92 23.91 -6.86
C PHE A 152 25.79 24.18 -8.37
N GLU A 153 25.34 25.38 -8.77
CA GLU A 153 25.22 25.77 -10.19
C GLU A 153 26.59 25.85 -10.90
N GLU A 154 27.60 26.43 -10.24
CA GLU A 154 28.99 26.48 -10.73
C GLU A 154 29.55 25.07 -10.95
N GLU A 155 29.31 24.15 -10.02
CA GLU A 155 29.75 22.77 -10.14
C GLU A 155 28.99 22.01 -11.23
N MET A 156 27.67 22.19 -11.32
CA MET A 156 26.87 21.59 -12.40
C MET A 156 27.28 22.12 -13.78
N SER A 157 27.70 23.38 -13.89
CA SER A 157 28.12 23.97 -15.17
C SER A 157 29.38 23.33 -15.76
N LYS A 158 30.15 22.58 -14.96
CA LYS A 158 31.34 21.83 -15.40
C LYS A 158 30.99 20.51 -16.08
N PHE A 159 29.74 20.08 -16.03
CA PHE A 159 29.27 18.82 -16.62
C PHE A 159 28.49 19.09 -17.90
N GLU A 160 28.85 18.40 -18.98
CA GLU A 160 28.21 18.54 -20.30
C GLU A 160 26.85 17.82 -20.39
N ASP A 161 26.55 16.93 -19.44
CA ASP A 161 25.32 16.15 -19.42
C ASP A 161 24.08 17.03 -19.22
N LYS A 162 23.10 16.88 -20.11
CA LYS A 162 21.81 17.56 -20.02
C LYS A 162 20.94 16.92 -18.94
N ILE A 163 21.10 17.40 -17.70
CA ILE A 163 20.28 16.99 -16.55
C ILE A 163 19.12 17.97 -16.37
N ASN A 164 17.88 17.47 -16.26
CA ASN A 164 16.71 18.31 -16.04
C ASN A 164 16.36 18.42 -14.55
N ILE A 165 16.21 19.66 -14.08
CA ILE A 165 15.76 19.97 -12.72
C ILE A 165 14.37 20.60 -12.80
N LYS A 166 13.38 20.01 -12.15
CA LYS A 166 12.01 20.55 -12.06
C LYS A 166 11.94 21.76 -11.15
N GLN A 167 12.57 21.66 -9.98
CA GLN A 167 12.47 22.70 -8.96
C GLN A 167 13.72 22.76 -8.07
N MET A 168 14.13 23.99 -7.74
CA MET A 168 15.12 24.27 -6.70
C MET A 168 14.52 25.17 -5.63
N ARG A 169 14.73 24.84 -4.36
CA ARG A 169 14.19 25.58 -3.22
C ARG A 169 15.22 25.78 -2.13
N LEU A 170 15.46 27.02 -1.75
CA LEU A 170 16.33 27.38 -0.64
C LEU A 170 15.76 26.88 0.69
N LEU A 171 16.59 26.24 1.50
CA LEU A 171 16.23 25.76 2.83
C LEU A 171 16.75 26.71 3.90
N ARG A 172 16.02 26.80 5.02
CA ARG A 172 16.40 27.65 6.16
C ARG A 172 17.65 27.14 6.90
N ASN A 173 18.04 25.89 6.71
CA ASN A 173 19.28 25.31 7.25
C ASN A 173 20.48 25.54 6.32
N LYS A 174 20.47 26.63 5.55
CA LYS A 174 21.53 26.99 4.59
C LYS A 174 21.76 25.97 3.45
N GLY A 175 20.87 24.99 3.30
CA GLY A 175 20.91 23.99 2.23
C GLY A 175 20.01 24.36 1.05
N LEU A 176 20.08 23.55 0.00
CA LEU A 176 19.25 23.64 -1.19
C LEU A 176 18.47 22.33 -1.36
N ALA A 177 17.15 22.39 -1.52
CA ALA A 177 16.34 21.25 -1.92
C ALA A 177 16.14 21.26 -3.43
N ILE A 178 16.41 20.14 -4.08
CA ILE A 178 16.32 19.98 -5.52
C ILE A 178 15.33 18.85 -5.83
N GLU A 179 14.54 19.05 -6.87
CA GLU A 179 13.66 18.03 -7.45
C GLU A 179 14.08 17.84 -8.91
N ALA A 180 14.68 16.68 -9.20
CA ALA A 180 15.06 16.29 -10.56
C ALA A 180 13.81 15.91 -11.39
N ALA A 181 13.92 15.90 -12.72
CA ALA A 181 12.78 15.49 -13.53
C ALA A 181 12.47 14.00 -13.38
N THR A 182 13.49 13.17 -13.20
CA THR A 182 13.41 11.71 -12.98
C THR A 182 14.27 11.24 -11.80
N PRO A 183 13.94 10.08 -11.18
CA PRO A 183 14.81 9.44 -10.18
C PRO A 183 16.21 9.08 -10.71
N GLN A 184 16.31 8.72 -11.99
CA GLN A 184 17.59 8.38 -12.63
C GLN A 184 18.50 9.60 -12.73
N GLU A 185 17.98 10.77 -13.12
CA GLU A 185 18.73 12.03 -13.08
C GLU A 185 19.16 12.39 -11.65
N ALA A 186 18.33 12.09 -10.65
CA ALA A 186 18.70 12.33 -9.25
C ALA A 186 19.90 11.47 -8.83
N ILE A 187 19.94 10.20 -9.24
CA ILE A 187 21.07 9.30 -9.01
C ILE A 187 22.33 9.81 -9.72
N LYS A 188 22.23 10.23 -10.99
CA LYS A 188 23.36 10.82 -11.72
C LYS A 188 23.93 12.05 -11.02
N ILE A 189 23.07 12.96 -10.55
CA ILE A 189 23.52 14.12 -9.78
C ILE A 189 24.25 13.67 -8.51
N LYS A 190 23.76 12.66 -7.78
CA LYS A 190 24.44 12.14 -6.60
C LYS A 190 25.81 11.56 -6.94
N GLU A 191 25.94 10.81 -8.04
CA GLU A 191 27.20 10.24 -8.52
C GLU A 191 28.21 11.33 -8.88
N ILE A 192 27.77 12.36 -9.60
CA ILE A 192 28.61 13.51 -9.97
C ILE A 192 29.21 14.18 -8.73
N PHE A 193 28.40 14.38 -7.68
CA PHE A 193 28.83 15.06 -6.47
C PHE A 193 29.43 14.14 -5.40
N GLN A 194 29.58 12.82 -5.64
CA GLN A 194 30.15 11.88 -4.67
C GLN A 194 31.56 12.30 -4.22
N ASN A 195 32.38 12.83 -5.15
CA ASN A 195 33.76 13.25 -4.91
C ASN A 195 33.92 14.78 -4.85
N SER A 196 32.82 15.53 -4.81
CA SER A 196 32.88 16.99 -4.73
C SER A 196 33.38 17.44 -3.35
N HIS A 197 34.23 18.47 -3.34
CA HIS A 197 34.75 19.09 -2.10
C HIS A 197 33.91 20.31 -1.68
N THR A 198 32.89 20.64 -2.46
CA THR A 198 32.08 21.86 -2.40
C THR A 198 30.71 21.60 -1.79
N CYS A 199 30.03 20.51 -2.21
CA CYS A 199 28.62 20.28 -1.93
C CYS A 199 28.32 18.79 -1.66
N LYS A 200 27.85 18.48 -0.45
CA LYS A 200 27.33 17.15 -0.12
C LYS A 200 25.88 17.01 -0.56
N ILE A 201 25.61 16.04 -1.43
CA ILE A 201 24.25 15.68 -1.85
C ILE A 201 23.73 14.51 -1.02
N ASN A 202 22.52 14.68 -0.51
CA ASN A 202 21.78 13.66 0.22
C ASN A 202 20.42 13.44 -0.44
N ILE A 203 20.27 12.28 -1.09
CA ILE A 203 18.96 11.76 -1.52
C ILE A 203 18.35 11.07 -0.29
N PRO A 204 17.17 11.50 0.18
CA PRO A 204 16.49 10.82 1.27
C PRO A 204 16.28 9.35 0.91
N ASN A 205 16.78 8.45 1.75
CA ASN A 205 16.43 7.04 1.61
C ASN A 205 14.91 6.91 1.79
N PRO A 206 14.22 6.20 0.88
CA PRO A 206 12.80 5.99 1.06
C PRO A 206 12.58 5.14 2.32
N LYS A 207 11.42 5.33 2.96
CA LYS A 207 11.09 4.55 4.16
C LYS A 207 10.87 3.10 3.76
N LEU A 208 11.30 2.17 4.61
CA LEU A 208 10.91 0.77 4.46
C LEU A 208 9.46 0.56 4.94
N PRO A 209 8.74 -0.36 4.30
CA PRO A 209 7.36 -0.65 4.65
C PRO A 209 7.30 -1.37 6.00
N LYS A 210 6.16 -1.21 6.67
CA LYS A 210 5.96 -1.71 8.02
C LYS A 210 4.75 -2.62 8.09
N VAL A 211 4.86 -3.59 8.98
CA VAL A 211 3.89 -4.64 9.21
C VAL A 211 3.56 -4.67 10.70
N VAL A 212 2.29 -4.85 11.03
CA VAL A 212 1.87 -5.16 12.40
C VAL A 212 1.42 -6.62 12.47
N ILE A 213 2.00 -7.35 13.43
CA ILE A 213 1.59 -8.71 13.80
C ILE A 213 0.78 -8.61 15.08
N PHE A 214 -0.46 -9.07 15.04
CA PHE A 214 -1.36 -9.00 16.18
C PHE A 214 -1.11 -10.14 17.18
N ASN A 215 -1.59 -9.93 18.42
CA ASN A 215 -1.68 -10.94 19.48
C ASN A 215 -0.42 -11.79 19.71
N VAL A 216 0.75 -11.15 19.75
CA VAL A 216 2.01 -11.82 20.08
C VAL A 216 2.03 -12.15 21.59
N PRO A 217 2.42 -13.37 21.99
CA PRO A 217 2.53 -13.74 23.41
C PRO A 217 3.60 -12.93 24.15
N LYS A 218 3.27 -12.44 25.35
CA LYS A 218 4.15 -11.60 26.18
C LYS A 218 5.29 -12.36 26.87
N ASP A 219 5.11 -13.68 26.99
CA ASP A 219 6.03 -14.60 27.67
C ASP A 219 7.19 -15.07 26.77
N LYS A 220 7.23 -14.62 25.51
CA LYS A 220 8.20 -15.06 24.51
C LYS A 220 9.24 -13.99 24.23
N LEU A 221 10.47 -14.44 24.00
CA LEU A 221 11.57 -13.57 23.57
C LEU A 221 11.36 -13.13 22.13
N GLU A 222 11.91 -11.97 21.81
CA GLU A 222 11.76 -11.37 20.49
C GLU A 222 12.41 -12.24 19.40
N GLU A 223 13.59 -12.78 19.70
CA GLU A 223 14.34 -13.67 18.84
C GLU A 223 13.56 -14.95 18.54
N ASP A 224 12.94 -15.55 19.56
CA ASP A 224 12.12 -16.75 19.41
C ASP A 224 10.89 -16.49 18.53
N VAL A 225 10.25 -15.31 18.69
CA VAL A 225 9.09 -14.91 17.89
C VAL A 225 9.49 -14.77 16.43
N ILE A 226 10.60 -14.07 16.14
CA ILE A 226 11.05 -13.85 14.76
C ILE A 226 11.51 -15.16 14.11
N GLN A 227 12.20 -16.03 14.85
CA GLN A 227 12.61 -17.34 14.35
C GLN A 227 11.40 -18.25 14.07
N ASP A 228 10.42 -18.32 14.98
CA ASP A 228 9.23 -19.14 14.77
C ASP A 228 8.39 -18.66 13.58
N ILE A 229 8.30 -17.34 13.36
CA ILE A 229 7.68 -16.77 12.16
C ILE A 229 8.41 -17.26 10.90
N TYR A 230 9.74 -17.22 10.89
CA TYR A 230 10.54 -17.72 9.77
C TYR A 230 10.26 -19.20 9.49
N ASP A 231 10.48 -20.05 10.49
CA ASP A 231 10.43 -21.50 10.35
C ASP A 231 9.08 -21.98 9.80
N ARG A 232 7.97 -21.40 10.31
CA ARG A 232 6.61 -21.82 9.97
C ARG A 232 6.06 -21.21 8.68
N ASN A 233 6.56 -20.06 8.24
CA ASN A 233 5.92 -19.32 7.15
C ASN A 233 6.84 -19.05 5.96
N PHE A 234 8.14 -18.84 6.20
CA PHE A 234 9.05 -18.25 5.22
C PHE A 234 10.29 -19.10 4.91
N SER A 235 10.54 -20.18 5.65
CA SER A 235 11.67 -21.10 5.44
C SER A 235 11.78 -21.70 4.05
N LYS A 236 10.68 -21.75 3.28
CA LYS A 236 10.65 -22.22 1.88
C LYS A 236 10.72 -21.10 0.84
N VAL A 237 10.65 -19.85 1.28
CA VAL A 237 10.52 -18.66 0.42
C VAL A 237 11.82 -17.86 0.40
N ILE A 238 12.51 -17.79 1.53
CA ILE A 238 13.70 -16.97 1.71
C ILE A 238 14.68 -17.70 2.66
N ASP A 239 15.96 -17.50 2.43
CA ASP A 239 17.01 -18.06 3.29
C ASP A 239 17.06 -17.35 4.65
N ALA A 240 17.60 -18.01 5.67
CA ALA A 240 17.55 -17.52 7.05
C ALA A 240 18.33 -16.20 7.23
N GLU A 241 19.51 -16.10 6.64
CA GLU A 241 20.33 -14.88 6.61
C GLU A 241 19.57 -13.72 5.95
N ASP A 242 19.03 -13.95 4.75
CA ASP A 242 18.29 -12.94 4.00
C ASP A 242 17.03 -12.51 4.73
N TYR A 243 16.33 -13.43 5.40
CA TYR A 243 15.17 -13.13 6.23
C TYR A 243 15.54 -12.21 7.38
N LYS A 244 16.62 -12.53 8.10
CA LYS A 244 17.09 -11.76 9.26
C LYS A 244 17.49 -10.33 8.88
N GLU A 245 18.10 -10.14 7.70
CA GLU A 245 18.38 -8.80 7.17
C GLU A 245 17.14 -8.07 6.66
N SER A 246 16.10 -8.82 6.30
CA SER A 246 14.87 -8.29 5.71
C SER A 246 13.83 -7.87 6.73
N ILE A 247 14.06 -8.14 8.03
CA ILE A 247 13.08 -7.86 9.09
C ILE A 247 13.74 -7.20 10.30
N LYS A 248 13.07 -6.20 10.86
CA LYS A 248 13.50 -5.52 12.08
C LYS A 248 12.31 -5.17 12.95
N VAL A 249 12.33 -5.60 14.20
CA VAL A 249 11.32 -5.19 15.18
C VAL A 249 11.57 -3.75 15.57
N LEU A 250 10.56 -2.89 15.45
CA LEU A 250 10.66 -1.48 15.82
C LEU A 250 10.21 -1.23 17.25
N TYR A 251 9.00 -1.68 17.57
CA TYR A 251 8.39 -1.50 18.88
C TYR A 251 7.13 -2.36 19.02
N ARG A 252 6.71 -2.56 20.27
CA ARG A 252 5.47 -3.24 20.62
C ARG A 252 4.37 -2.23 20.92
N ILE A 253 3.14 -2.52 20.50
CA ILE A 253 1.95 -1.71 20.79
C ILE A 253 0.87 -2.55 21.48
N GLY A 254 -0.05 -1.87 22.15
CA GLY A 254 -1.18 -2.49 22.85
C GLY A 254 -0.90 -2.78 24.33
N SER A 255 -1.88 -2.47 25.18
CA SER A 255 -1.77 -2.66 26.63
C SER A 255 -2.26 -4.05 27.07
N LYS A 256 -3.43 -4.47 26.57
CA LYS A 256 -4.04 -5.77 26.88
C LYS A 256 -3.40 -6.90 26.07
N SER A 257 -3.30 -6.72 24.76
CA SER A 257 -2.63 -7.64 23.84
C SER A 257 -1.37 -6.97 23.29
N GLU A 258 -0.27 -7.71 23.18
CA GLU A 258 0.96 -7.20 22.58
C GLU A 258 0.91 -7.41 21.06
N HIS A 259 1.27 -6.39 20.30
CA HIS A 259 1.35 -6.43 18.85
C HIS A 259 2.71 -5.92 18.43
N TYR A 260 3.38 -6.64 17.53
CA TYR A 260 4.72 -6.29 17.09
C TYR A 260 4.62 -5.45 15.84
N VAL A 261 5.26 -4.27 15.84
CA VAL A 261 5.43 -3.45 14.64
C VAL A 261 6.83 -3.71 14.09
N LEU A 262 6.87 -4.22 12.87
CA LEU A 262 8.08 -4.62 12.17
C LEU A 262 8.32 -3.69 10.98
N GLU A 263 9.58 -3.39 10.71
CA GLU A 263 10.06 -2.82 9.47
C GLU A 263 10.60 -3.96 8.60
N THR A 264 10.24 -3.97 7.31
CA THR A 264 10.54 -5.08 6.41
C THR A 264 11.08 -4.58 5.08
N LYS A 265 11.97 -5.34 4.42
CA LYS A 265 12.28 -5.11 2.99
C LYS A 265 11.02 -5.34 2.12
N PRO A 266 10.92 -4.70 0.95
CA PRO A 266 9.77 -4.79 0.05
C PRO A 266 9.26 -6.21 -0.25
N GLN A 267 10.17 -7.13 -0.57
CA GLN A 267 9.82 -8.50 -0.96
C GLN A 267 9.11 -9.23 0.18
N LEU A 268 9.67 -9.15 1.40
CA LEU A 268 9.07 -9.78 2.57
C LEU A 268 7.75 -9.10 2.98
N TRP A 269 7.62 -7.80 2.77
CA TRP A 269 6.35 -7.09 2.99
C TRP A 269 5.23 -7.64 2.11
N HIS A 270 5.51 -7.88 0.82
CA HIS A 270 4.55 -8.49 -0.09
C HIS A 270 4.11 -9.88 0.37
N GLU A 271 5.05 -10.71 0.83
CA GLU A 271 4.74 -12.02 1.40
C GLU A 271 3.78 -11.93 2.60
N PHE A 272 4.01 -10.99 3.51
CA PHE A 272 3.08 -10.75 4.63
C PHE A 272 1.70 -10.29 4.14
N MET A 273 1.65 -9.35 3.19
CA MET A 273 0.38 -8.79 2.70
C MET A 273 -0.43 -9.76 1.85
N ASN A 274 0.22 -10.65 1.10
CA ASN A 274 -0.44 -11.69 0.31
C ASN A 274 -1.11 -12.71 1.23
N ARG A 275 -0.47 -13.06 2.35
CA ARG A 275 -0.99 -14.07 3.29
C ARG A 275 -2.08 -13.52 4.22
N ARG A 276 -1.98 -12.26 4.67
CA ARG A 276 -2.86 -11.59 5.68
C ARG A 276 -2.93 -12.25 7.05
N LYS A 277 -2.58 -13.53 7.16
CA LYS A 277 -2.43 -14.29 8.39
C LYS A 277 -1.17 -15.13 8.30
N ILE A 278 -0.48 -15.26 9.42
CA ILE A 278 0.71 -16.10 9.56
C ILE A 278 0.52 -17.05 10.73
N TYR A 279 1.30 -18.12 10.75
CA TYR A 279 1.43 -18.99 11.90
C TYR A 279 2.47 -18.42 12.86
N LEU A 280 2.12 -18.34 14.13
CA LEU A 280 3.01 -17.96 15.22
C LEU A 280 2.75 -18.92 16.38
N PHE A 281 3.76 -19.71 16.70
CA PHE A 281 3.71 -20.88 17.55
C PHE A 281 2.57 -21.82 17.10
N TYR A 282 1.63 -22.12 18.00
CA TYR A 282 0.51 -23.02 17.75
C TYR A 282 -0.77 -22.26 17.34
N LYS A 283 -0.65 -21.01 16.87
CA LYS A 283 -1.81 -20.16 16.53
C LYS A 283 -1.61 -19.46 15.20
N SER A 284 -2.72 -19.19 14.52
CA SER A 284 -2.73 -18.25 13.40
C SER A 284 -3.02 -16.84 13.93
N THR A 285 -2.24 -15.86 13.48
CA THR A 285 -2.44 -14.46 13.83
C THR A 285 -2.55 -13.58 12.59
N GLY A 286 -3.31 -12.50 12.73
CA GLY A 286 -3.52 -11.50 11.68
C GLY A 286 -2.28 -10.64 11.48
N VAL A 287 -2.10 -10.23 10.23
CA VAL A 287 -1.02 -9.35 9.80
C VAL A 287 -1.58 -8.25 8.91
N GLU A 288 -1.24 -7.00 9.24
CA GLU A 288 -1.70 -5.83 8.49
C GLU A 288 -0.55 -4.87 8.19
N GLU A 289 -0.75 -4.04 7.17
CA GLU A 289 0.15 -2.91 6.89
C GLU A 289 0.08 -1.91 8.04
N TYR A 290 1.23 -1.59 8.61
CA TYR A 290 1.34 -0.58 9.65
C TYR A 290 1.75 0.77 9.05
N CYS A 291 0.76 1.59 8.70
CA CYS A 291 0.98 2.95 8.22
C CYS A 291 0.23 3.95 9.11
N THR A 292 0.94 4.46 10.12
CA THR A 292 0.42 5.44 11.09
C THR A 292 1.31 6.68 11.09
N PRO A 293 0.86 7.77 10.43
CA PRO A 293 1.61 9.02 10.38
C PRO A 293 1.90 9.58 11.75
N THR A 294 3.18 9.91 11.99
CA THR A 294 3.59 10.59 13.22
C THR A 294 2.83 11.90 13.37
N ARG A 295 2.06 12.02 14.45
CA ARG A 295 1.35 13.24 14.81
C ARG A 295 2.08 13.95 15.95
N CYS A 296 2.39 15.22 15.74
CA CYS A 296 3.01 16.03 16.78
C CYS A 296 2.06 16.21 17.97
N ARG A 297 2.53 15.95 19.19
CA ARG A 297 1.70 16.10 20.40
C ARG A 297 1.42 17.57 20.79
N LYS A 298 2.18 18.52 20.24
CA LYS A 298 2.04 19.96 20.52
C LYS A 298 1.07 20.64 19.56
N CYS A 299 1.38 20.61 18.27
CA CYS A 299 0.62 21.33 17.25
C CYS A 299 -0.44 20.47 16.54
N LEU A 300 -0.45 19.15 16.82
CA LEU A 300 -1.32 18.13 16.24
C LEU A 300 -1.16 17.87 14.74
N ARG A 301 -0.25 18.56 14.03
CA ARG A 301 0.03 18.29 12.62
C ARG A 301 0.75 16.95 12.45
N TYR A 302 0.57 16.33 11.29
CA TYR A 302 1.30 15.12 10.90
C TYR A 302 2.69 15.43 10.34
N GLY A 303 3.57 14.44 10.38
CA GLY A 303 4.89 14.45 9.74
C GLY A 303 6.06 14.88 10.62
N HIS A 304 5.83 15.20 11.90
CA HIS A 304 6.91 15.57 12.82
C HIS A 304 6.60 15.23 14.28
N THR A 305 7.64 15.05 15.09
CA THR A 305 7.54 14.79 16.53
C THR A 305 7.51 16.10 17.33
N TYR A 306 7.26 15.97 18.64
CA TYR A 306 7.30 17.11 19.57
C TYR A 306 8.66 17.82 19.58
N SER A 307 9.77 17.06 19.57
CA SER A 307 11.14 17.60 19.69
C SER A 307 11.56 18.53 18.55
N ILE A 308 11.00 18.34 17.36
CA ILE A 308 11.28 19.17 16.18
C ILE A 308 10.14 20.14 15.85
N CYS A 309 9.14 20.24 16.73
CA CYS A 309 8.02 21.15 16.55
C CYS A 309 8.47 22.59 16.76
N ARG A 310 8.06 23.46 15.84
CA ARG A 310 8.34 24.91 15.90
C ARG A 310 7.12 25.75 16.29
N GLU A 311 6.00 25.10 16.57
CA GLU A 311 4.80 25.78 17.04
C GLU A 311 5.03 26.22 18.48
N GLU A 312 4.72 27.48 18.81
CA GLU A 312 4.87 28.00 20.17
C GLU A 312 3.74 27.50 21.08
N LEU A 313 2.52 27.49 20.54
CA LEU A 313 1.31 27.13 21.26
C LEU A 313 1.04 25.62 21.20
N GLN A 314 0.58 25.08 22.33
CA GLN A 314 0.01 23.74 22.39
C GLN A 314 -1.47 23.79 22.03
N PHE A 315 -1.91 22.88 21.16
CA PHE A 315 -3.30 22.71 20.74
C PHE A 315 -3.93 21.47 21.38
N CYS A 316 -5.18 21.60 21.81
CA CYS A 316 -5.97 20.51 22.35
C CYS A 316 -6.48 19.56 21.26
N GLY A 317 -6.29 18.26 21.49
CA GLY A 317 -6.71 17.20 20.57
C GLY A 317 -8.21 17.07 20.40
N TYR A 318 -9.02 17.64 21.31
CA TYR A 318 -10.48 17.50 21.30
C TYR A 318 -11.19 18.75 20.78
N CYS A 319 -10.85 19.94 21.27
CA CYS A 319 -11.59 21.16 20.95
C CYS A 319 -10.85 22.12 20.00
N ALA A 320 -9.63 21.77 19.55
CA ALA A 320 -8.78 22.59 18.69
C ALA A 320 -8.32 23.95 19.26
N GLN A 321 -8.62 24.27 20.53
CA GLN A 321 -8.14 25.49 21.20
C GLN A 321 -6.73 25.30 21.77
N THR A 322 -6.07 26.41 22.12
CA THR A 322 -4.72 26.40 22.67
C THR A 322 -4.70 26.49 24.20
N GLY A 323 -3.55 26.18 24.80
CA GLY A 323 -3.29 26.40 26.24
C GLY A 323 -3.62 25.22 27.17
N HIS A 324 -4.09 24.09 26.63
CA HIS A 324 -4.36 22.87 27.40
C HIS A 324 -4.17 21.60 26.56
N ASP A 325 -4.09 20.44 27.20
CA ASP A 325 -4.11 19.14 26.53
C ASP A 325 -5.53 18.53 26.51
N VAL A 326 -5.69 17.39 25.83
CA VAL A 326 -6.99 16.71 25.75
C VAL A 326 -7.52 16.22 27.11
N ASN A 327 -6.63 15.87 28.04
CA ASN A 327 -7.01 15.34 29.35
C ASN A 327 -7.65 16.44 30.21
N HIS A 328 -7.15 17.67 30.09
CA HIS A 328 -7.58 18.87 30.82
C HIS A 328 -8.46 19.80 29.97
N CYS A 329 -9.15 19.27 28.96
CA CYS A 329 -10.00 20.10 28.11
C CYS A 329 -11.24 20.62 28.86
N PRO A 330 -11.46 21.95 28.94
CA PRO A 330 -12.66 22.52 29.58
C PRO A 330 -13.91 22.39 28.70
N ASN A 331 -13.74 22.11 27.40
CA ASN A 331 -14.83 22.05 26.43
C ASN A 331 -15.26 20.61 26.11
N LYS A 332 -15.12 19.65 27.04
CA LYS A 332 -15.50 18.24 26.81
C LYS A 332 -16.98 18.04 26.53
N GLU A 333 -17.83 18.94 27.03
CA GLU A 333 -19.27 18.92 26.81
C GLU A 333 -19.66 19.42 25.40
N GLN A 334 -18.75 20.09 24.70
CA GLN A 334 -18.98 20.57 23.34
C GLN A 334 -18.62 19.48 22.33
N MET A 335 -19.17 19.63 21.12
CA MET A 335 -18.79 18.77 20.00
C MET A 335 -17.29 18.93 19.68
N PRO A 336 -16.54 17.83 19.52
CA PRO A 336 -15.12 17.91 19.23
C PRO A 336 -14.86 18.56 17.88
N LYS A 337 -13.69 19.17 17.75
CA LYS A 337 -13.23 19.89 16.55
C LYS A 337 -11.80 19.50 16.22
N CYS A 338 -11.57 19.12 14.97
CA CYS A 338 -10.25 18.71 14.50
C CYS A 338 -9.47 19.89 13.92
N ILE A 339 -8.43 20.33 14.64
CA ILE A 339 -7.59 21.45 14.20
C ILE A 339 -6.96 21.23 12.81
N ASN A 340 -6.65 19.99 12.45
CA ASN A 340 -6.05 19.71 11.14
C ASN A 340 -7.06 19.87 10.00
N CYS A 341 -8.31 19.47 10.21
CA CYS A 341 -9.39 19.67 9.24
C CYS A 341 -9.79 21.15 9.15
N ILE A 342 -9.78 21.88 10.27
CA ILE A 342 -9.96 23.35 10.30
C ILE A 342 -8.88 24.05 9.45
N ARG A 343 -7.60 23.69 9.64
CA ARG A 343 -6.49 24.23 8.83
C ARG A 343 -6.63 23.95 7.34
N LYS A 344 -7.35 22.88 6.98
CA LYS A 344 -7.68 22.51 5.60
C LYS A 344 -8.93 23.20 5.06
N ARG A 345 -9.59 24.03 5.88
CA ARG A 345 -10.81 24.78 5.56
C ARG A 345 -11.96 23.85 5.12
N LEU A 346 -12.08 22.70 5.76
CA LEU A 346 -13.22 21.80 5.58
C LEU A 346 -14.48 22.36 6.25
N LYS A 347 -15.65 21.83 5.87
CA LYS A 347 -16.94 22.28 6.39
C LYS A 347 -17.15 21.87 7.85
N ASP A 348 -18.07 22.52 8.55
CA ASP A 348 -18.33 22.31 9.98
C ASP A 348 -18.63 20.84 10.34
N ASN A 349 -19.38 20.13 9.50
CA ASN A 349 -19.66 18.70 9.68
C ASN A 349 -18.44 17.80 9.44
N GLU A 350 -17.47 18.23 8.64
CA GLU A 350 -16.24 17.49 8.33
C GLU A 350 -15.12 17.75 9.34
N ILE A 351 -15.23 18.81 10.15
CA ILE A 351 -14.29 19.10 11.25
C ILE A 351 -14.80 18.57 12.61
N ALA A 352 -16.05 18.11 12.69
CA ALA A 352 -16.75 17.72 13.92
C ALA A 352 -16.31 16.35 14.48
N HIS A 353 -15.01 16.21 14.75
CA HIS A 353 -14.39 15.04 15.35
C HIS A 353 -13.10 15.45 16.08
N ASP A 354 -12.61 14.61 16.99
CA ASP A 354 -11.34 14.87 17.65
C ASP A 354 -10.15 14.47 16.76
N ALA A 355 -8.95 14.95 17.08
CA ALA A 355 -7.77 14.73 16.27
C ALA A 355 -7.35 13.25 16.12
N ASN A 356 -7.85 12.34 16.96
CA ASN A 356 -7.58 10.88 16.90
C ASN A 356 -8.58 10.10 16.05
N ASP A 357 -9.58 10.75 15.47
CA ASP A 357 -10.55 10.06 14.62
C ASP A 357 -9.86 9.35 13.46
N LYS A 358 -10.12 8.04 13.33
CA LYS A 358 -9.57 7.18 12.29
C LYS A 358 -10.09 7.54 10.89
N ASN A 359 -11.24 8.19 10.82
CA ASN A 359 -11.88 8.64 9.57
C ASN A 359 -11.54 10.10 9.22
N CYS A 360 -10.62 10.73 9.97
CA CYS A 360 -10.21 12.10 9.74
C CYS A 360 -9.60 12.28 8.33
N PHE A 361 -10.10 13.22 7.54
CA PHE A 361 -9.58 13.53 6.20
C PHE A 361 -8.07 13.86 6.22
N ALA A 362 -7.65 14.71 7.16
CA ALA A 362 -6.25 15.09 7.29
C ALA A 362 -5.35 13.90 7.69
N PHE A 363 -5.88 12.94 8.45
CA PHE A 363 -5.18 11.68 8.78
C PHE A 363 -5.00 10.81 7.54
N HIS A 364 -6.06 10.60 6.75
CA HIS A 364 -5.98 9.84 5.51
C HIS A 364 -5.01 10.49 4.51
N GLN A 365 -5.03 11.82 4.36
CA GLN A 365 -4.06 12.51 3.52
C GLN A 365 -2.63 12.28 4.01
N ALA A 366 -2.37 12.38 5.31
CA ALA A 366 -1.05 12.10 5.86
C ALA A 366 -0.62 10.64 5.64
N LYS A 367 -1.55 9.68 5.72
CA LYS A 367 -1.30 8.26 5.47
C LYS A 367 -0.89 8.02 4.02
N LEU A 368 -1.55 8.68 3.06
CA LEU A 368 -1.19 8.59 1.64
C LEU A 368 0.19 9.20 1.36
N ILE A 369 0.53 10.32 2.01
CA ILE A 369 1.87 10.92 1.93
C ILE A 369 2.92 9.97 2.50
N GLU A 370 2.64 9.34 3.64
CA GLU A 370 3.59 8.38 4.22
C GLU A 370 3.77 7.16 3.31
N LYS A 371 2.70 6.64 2.71
CA LYS A 371 2.77 5.58 1.71
C LYS A 371 3.60 6.00 0.48
N SER A 372 3.43 7.22 -0.03
CA SER A 372 4.21 7.68 -1.18
C SER A 372 5.70 7.89 -0.85
N LEU A 373 6.04 8.05 0.42
CA LEU A 373 7.43 8.12 0.93
C LEU A 373 8.01 6.74 1.26
N THR A 374 7.22 5.68 1.15
CA THR A 374 7.60 4.31 1.51
C THR A 374 7.90 3.52 0.24
N ASP A 375 9.04 2.84 0.23
CA ASP A 375 9.43 1.98 -0.88
C ASP A 375 8.80 0.61 -0.70
N TYR A 376 7.67 0.36 -1.37
CA TYR A 376 7.08 -0.96 -1.41
C TYR A 376 7.75 -1.87 -2.45
N GLY A 377 8.83 -1.42 -3.11
CA GLY A 377 9.47 -2.14 -4.20
C GLY A 377 8.62 -2.20 -5.46
N GLU A 378 9.18 -2.79 -6.51
CA GLU A 378 8.43 -3.15 -7.70
C GLU A 378 7.74 -4.49 -7.44
N ILE A 379 6.45 -4.60 -7.80
CA ILE A 379 5.78 -5.91 -7.82
C ILE A 379 6.49 -6.69 -8.91
N SER A 380 7.35 -7.64 -8.53
CA SER A 380 7.90 -8.59 -9.47
C SER A 380 6.74 -9.46 -9.95
N ASN A 381 6.12 -9.05 -11.06
CA ASN A 381 5.30 -9.92 -11.88
C ASN A 381 6.25 -10.93 -12.55
N THR A 382 6.86 -11.78 -11.74
CA THR A 382 7.65 -12.91 -12.20
C THR A 382 6.85 -14.16 -11.92
N VAL A 383 6.28 -14.64 -13.03
CA VAL A 383 5.71 -15.95 -13.36
C VAL A 383 4.26 -16.18 -12.94
#